data_AF-A0A553A3K6-F1
#
_entry.id   AF-A0A553A3K6-F1
#
_cell.length_a   1.000
_cell.length_b   1.000
_cell.length_c   1.000
_cell.angle_alpha   90.00
_cell.angle_beta   90.00
_cell.angle_gamma   90.00
#
_symmetry.space_group_name_H-M   'P 1'
#
loop_
_entity.id
_entity.type
_entity.pdbx_description
1 polymer ?
#
loop_
_entity_poly.entity_id
_entity_poly.type
_entity_poly.pdbx_seq_one_letter_code
_entity_poly.pdbx_strand_id
1 'polypeptide(L)'
;MLYGRHADPDATLATDPRADPRMVTALAAFGMDGRFPLSGLGAHSPLDQRLAYATMAEDAIGSVFDTLAADIAQPPGVSTTTTSITGVDGNTITLFISRPIEASGPLPAILHLHGGGMAIARAADLPYMRLREHLAATGLVVVGVEFRNSGGALGPHPYPAGINDCAAAARWVHEQRAELGVSHIVVNGESGGGNLTLTLAHKAKRDGWIGELAGFYAQCPFISNRWQETCEDLPSLEENDEYFVSREQLAILGSLYDPDGHHADDPACFASAATDDDLAGLPPHVISVNELDPLRDEGLQYYRRLVRAGVPTVGRIVAGTCHGGDLLLAHAMPDVFAASIRDVSGFAHSLA
;
A
#
# COMPACT_ATOMS: atom_id res chain seq x y z
N MET A 1 13.13 11.99 -24.15
CA MET A 1 12.80 10.73 -24.85
C MET A 1 11.54 10.20 -24.21
N LEU A 2 10.58 9.71 -25.00
CA LEU A 2 9.49 8.93 -24.45
C LEU A 2 10.04 7.60 -23.94
N TYR A 3 9.40 6.99 -22.96
CA TYR A 3 9.72 5.66 -22.43
C TYR A 3 8.45 4.81 -22.35
N GLY A 4 8.62 3.52 -22.05
CA GLY A 4 7.51 2.57 -21.93
C GLY A 4 6.60 2.59 -23.15
N ARG A 5 5.30 2.48 -22.91
CA ARG A 5 4.27 2.41 -23.94
C ARG A 5 4.05 3.70 -24.72
N HIS A 6 4.53 4.83 -24.20
CA HIS A 6 4.54 6.08 -24.95
C HIS A 6 5.60 6.09 -26.05
N ALA A 7 6.72 5.37 -25.86
CA ALA A 7 7.75 5.24 -26.90
C ALA A 7 7.42 4.10 -27.87
N ASP A 8 6.95 2.97 -27.34
CA ASP A 8 6.61 1.77 -28.08
C ASP A 8 5.35 1.14 -27.47
N PRO A 9 4.18 1.20 -28.13
CA PRO A 9 2.93 0.63 -27.62
C PRO A 9 2.99 -0.86 -27.27
N ASP A 10 3.99 -1.60 -27.80
CA ASP A 10 4.24 -3.02 -27.55
C ASP A 10 5.26 -3.26 -26.41
N ALA A 11 5.83 -2.20 -25.81
CA ALA A 11 6.76 -2.32 -24.70
C ALA A 11 6.13 -3.03 -23.49
N THR A 12 6.88 -3.95 -22.88
CA THR A 12 6.54 -4.69 -21.65
C THR A 12 7.62 -4.44 -20.59
N LEU A 13 7.44 -4.95 -19.38
CA LEU A 13 8.50 -4.92 -18.36
C LEU A 13 9.81 -5.55 -18.86
N ALA A 14 9.73 -6.63 -19.64
CA ALA A 14 10.90 -7.31 -20.20
C ALA A 14 11.65 -6.50 -21.27
N THR A 15 10.97 -5.62 -22.01
CA THR A 15 11.58 -4.85 -23.10
C THR A 15 11.91 -3.41 -22.73
N ASP A 16 11.38 -2.91 -21.60
CA ASP A 16 11.67 -1.56 -21.13
C ASP A 16 13.11 -1.47 -20.58
N PRO A 17 13.99 -0.62 -21.16
CA PRO A 17 15.39 -0.52 -20.75
C PRO A 17 15.58 0.07 -19.35
N ARG A 18 14.53 0.59 -18.72
CA ARG A 18 14.57 1.11 -17.34
C ARG A 18 14.45 0.00 -16.31
N ALA A 19 13.85 -1.14 -16.65
CA ALA A 19 13.53 -2.20 -15.70
C ALA A 19 14.80 -2.85 -15.11
N ASP A 20 14.80 -3.13 -13.81
CA ASP A 20 15.86 -3.91 -13.19
C ASP A 20 15.83 -5.34 -13.77
N PRO A 21 16.91 -5.83 -14.40
CA PRO A 21 16.90 -7.15 -15.04
C PRO A 21 16.70 -8.30 -14.04
N ARG A 22 17.00 -8.11 -12.75
CA ARG A 22 16.75 -9.10 -11.69
C ARG A 22 15.26 -9.24 -11.42
N MET A 23 14.56 -8.11 -11.36
CA MET A 23 13.10 -8.06 -11.25
C MET A 23 12.43 -8.77 -12.43
N VAL A 24 12.84 -8.41 -13.65
CA VAL A 24 12.31 -9.01 -14.89
C VAL A 24 12.52 -10.53 -14.87
N THR A 25 13.72 -10.99 -14.51
CA THR A 25 14.02 -12.44 -14.43
C THR A 25 13.10 -13.16 -13.44
N ALA A 26 12.84 -12.56 -12.28
CA ALA A 26 11.97 -13.15 -11.25
C ALA A 26 10.50 -13.22 -11.72
N LEU A 27 9.99 -12.16 -12.35
CA LEU A 27 8.62 -12.12 -12.88
C LEU A 27 8.43 -13.03 -14.09
N ALA A 28 9.46 -13.19 -14.93
CA ALA A 28 9.44 -14.08 -16.10
C ALA A 28 9.22 -15.55 -15.74
N ALA A 29 9.67 -15.98 -14.55
CA ALA A 29 9.41 -17.34 -14.04
C ALA A 29 7.92 -17.66 -13.88
N PHE A 30 7.07 -16.63 -13.79
CA PHE A 30 5.62 -16.71 -13.67
C PHE A 30 4.87 -16.14 -14.89
N GLY A 31 5.60 -15.74 -15.95
CA GLY A 31 5.02 -15.08 -17.12
C GLY A 31 4.48 -13.68 -16.87
N MET A 32 4.98 -12.97 -15.85
CA MET A 32 4.53 -11.65 -15.42
C MET A 32 5.43 -10.50 -15.91
N ASP A 33 6.37 -10.77 -16.79
CA ASP A 33 7.27 -9.82 -17.44
C ASP A 33 6.75 -9.30 -18.80
N GLY A 34 5.68 -9.93 -19.31
CA GLY A 34 5.01 -9.63 -20.56
C GLY A 34 3.69 -8.86 -20.42
N ARG A 35 2.80 -9.04 -21.40
CA ARG A 35 1.43 -8.50 -21.40
C ARG A 35 0.51 -9.32 -20.50
N PHE A 36 -0.42 -8.67 -19.81
CA PHE A 36 -1.41 -9.38 -19.00
C PHE A 36 -2.65 -9.69 -19.84
N PRO A 37 -3.22 -10.90 -19.73
CA PRO A 37 -4.50 -11.20 -20.37
C PRO A 37 -5.59 -10.32 -19.74
N LEU A 38 -6.22 -9.48 -20.57
CA LEU A 38 -7.36 -8.66 -20.15
C LEU A 38 -8.61 -9.54 -19.97
N SER A 39 -9.35 -9.29 -18.91
CA SER A 39 -10.61 -9.97 -18.61
C SER A 39 -11.78 -9.43 -19.45
N GLY A 40 -11.65 -8.19 -19.96
CA GLY A 40 -12.73 -7.47 -20.63
C GLY A 40 -13.79 -6.92 -19.67
N LEU A 41 -13.56 -7.04 -18.36
CA LEU A 41 -14.39 -6.41 -17.33
C LEU A 41 -13.93 -4.97 -17.07
N GLY A 42 -14.79 -4.17 -16.45
CA GLY A 42 -14.44 -2.81 -16.03
C GLY A 42 -15.18 -2.38 -14.77
N ALA A 43 -14.98 -1.13 -14.34
CA ALA A 43 -15.58 -0.59 -13.13
C ALA A 43 -17.12 -0.65 -13.10
N HIS A 44 -17.75 -0.65 -14.28
CA HIS A 44 -19.21 -0.71 -14.46
C HIS A 44 -19.74 -2.11 -14.82
N SER A 45 -18.88 -3.13 -14.85
CA SER A 45 -19.35 -4.52 -15.01
C SER A 45 -20.26 -4.92 -13.83
N PRO A 46 -21.16 -5.90 -14.00
CA PRO A 46 -21.99 -6.41 -12.92
C PRO A 46 -21.17 -6.73 -11.65
N LEU A 47 -21.67 -6.33 -10.48
CA LEU A 47 -20.92 -6.41 -9.22
C LEU A 47 -20.48 -7.86 -8.90
N ASP A 48 -21.32 -8.84 -9.20
CA ASP A 48 -21.01 -10.27 -9.04
C ASP A 48 -19.82 -10.72 -9.91
N GLN A 49 -19.68 -10.19 -11.12
CA GLN A 49 -18.54 -10.46 -11.99
C GLN A 49 -17.27 -9.79 -11.48
N ARG A 50 -17.36 -8.55 -10.99
CA ARG A 50 -16.23 -7.84 -10.38
C ARG A 50 -15.73 -8.54 -9.12
N LEU A 51 -16.65 -9.01 -8.27
CA LEU A 51 -16.31 -9.80 -7.07
C LEU A 51 -15.66 -11.13 -7.43
N ALA A 52 -16.20 -11.85 -8.42
CA ALA A 52 -15.59 -13.10 -8.90
C ALA A 52 -14.19 -12.89 -9.47
N TYR A 53 -13.96 -11.80 -10.20
CA TYR A 53 -12.63 -11.40 -10.66
C TYR A 53 -11.67 -11.16 -9.49
N ALA A 54 -12.11 -10.43 -8.45
CA ALA A 54 -11.28 -10.16 -7.28
C ALA A 54 -10.86 -11.45 -6.55
N THR A 55 -11.77 -12.40 -6.33
CA THR A 55 -11.43 -13.70 -5.74
C THR A 55 -10.41 -14.47 -6.60
N MET A 56 -10.62 -14.53 -7.91
CA MET A 56 -9.68 -15.18 -8.82
C MET A 56 -8.29 -14.51 -8.79
N ALA A 57 -8.26 -13.18 -8.81
CA ALA A 57 -7.02 -12.40 -8.77
C ALA A 57 -6.28 -12.58 -7.44
N GLU A 58 -7.01 -12.62 -6.32
CA GLU A 58 -6.46 -12.89 -4.98
C GLU A 58 -5.76 -14.25 -4.94
N ASP A 59 -6.43 -15.31 -5.40
CA ASP A 59 -5.86 -16.67 -5.40
C ASP A 59 -4.63 -16.78 -6.31
N ALA A 60 -4.71 -16.21 -7.53
CA ALA A 60 -3.63 -16.30 -8.51
C ALA A 60 -2.38 -15.52 -8.09
N ILE A 61 -2.53 -14.26 -7.71
CA ILE A 61 -1.41 -13.39 -7.33
C ILE A 61 -0.87 -13.78 -5.95
N GLY A 62 -1.75 -14.14 -5.01
CA GLY A 62 -1.35 -14.60 -3.68
C GLY A 62 -0.40 -15.81 -3.75
N SER A 63 -0.74 -16.82 -4.57
CA SER A 63 0.12 -18.00 -4.74
C SER A 63 1.50 -17.67 -5.33
N VAL A 64 1.58 -16.71 -6.25
CA VAL A 64 2.86 -16.27 -6.83
C VAL A 64 3.71 -15.59 -5.76
N PHE A 65 3.11 -14.68 -4.99
CA PHE A 65 3.84 -13.95 -3.97
C PHE A 65 4.25 -14.82 -2.79
N ASP A 66 3.43 -15.78 -2.36
CA ASP A 66 3.84 -16.76 -1.36
C ASP A 66 5.07 -17.56 -1.81
N THR A 67 5.11 -17.93 -3.10
CA THR A 67 6.27 -18.63 -3.68
C THR A 67 7.52 -17.74 -3.67
N LEU A 68 7.41 -16.49 -4.12
CA LEU A 68 8.51 -15.53 -4.12
C LEU A 68 8.99 -15.17 -2.70
N ALA A 69 8.08 -15.13 -1.74
CA ALA A 69 8.38 -14.80 -0.34
C ALA A 69 8.92 -15.99 0.46
N ALA A 70 8.72 -17.23 0.01
CA ALA A 70 9.22 -18.43 0.67
C ALA A 70 10.75 -18.43 0.84
N ASP A 71 11.47 -17.81 -0.11
CA ASP A 71 12.92 -17.69 -0.07
C ASP A 71 13.42 -16.47 0.74
N ILE A 72 12.50 -15.65 1.26
CA ILE A 72 12.84 -14.54 2.17
C ILE A 72 12.95 -15.10 3.58
N ALA A 73 14.17 -15.15 4.11
CA ALA A 73 14.42 -15.60 5.47
C ALA A 73 13.75 -14.68 6.50
N GLN A 74 13.19 -15.27 7.55
CA GLN A 74 12.78 -14.49 8.73
C GLN A 74 14.02 -13.84 9.36
N PRO A 75 14.02 -12.53 9.63
CA PRO A 75 15.16 -11.88 10.27
C PRO A 75 15.33 -12.37 11.72
N PRO A 76 16.57 -12.56 12.19
CA PRO A 76 16.82 -12.99 13.56
C PRO A 76 16.43 -11.89 14.56
N GLY A 77 16.15 -12.28 15.81
CA GLY A 77 15.90 -11.33 16.90
C GLY A 77 14.52 -10.66 16.88
N VAL A 78 13.60 -11.12 16.04
CA VAL A 78 12.22 -10.63 15.96
C VAL A 78 11.25 -11.70 16.46
N SER A 79 10.24 -11.29 17.23
CA SER A 79 9.07 -12.11 17.56
C SER A 79 7.82 -11.49 16.99
N THR A 80 6.85 -12.32 16.62
CA THR A 80 5.53 -11.91 16.16
C THR A 80 4.47 -12.55 17.05
N THR A 81 3.57 -11.74 17.61
CA THR A 81 2.39 -12.20 18.36
C THR A 81 1.11 -11.76 17.65
N THR A 82 0.02 -12.44 17.95
CA THR A 82 -1.31 -12.10 17.43
C THR A 82 -2.21 -11.70 18.58
N THR A 83 -2.95 -10.59 18.40
CA THR A 83 -4.03 -10.19 19.30
C THR A 83 -5.28 -9.85 18.50
N SER A 84 -6.40 -9.72 19.18
CA SER A 84 -7.67 -9.33 18.56
C SER A 84 -8.28 -8.16 19.32
N ILE A 85 -8.84 -7.21 18.58
CA ILE A 85 -9.55 -6.05 19.13
C ILE A 85 -10.97 -5.99 18.57
N THR A 86 -11.83 -5.21 19.23
CA THR A 86 -13.20 -4.98 18.76
C THR A 86 -13.25 -3.71 17.92
N GLY A 87 -13.71 -3.84 16.67
CA GLY A 87 -13.98 -2.73 15.76
C GLY A 87 -15.28 -1.99 16.09
N VAL A 88 -15.51 -0.89 15.39
CA VAL A 88 -16.66 0.00 15.65
C VAL A 88 -18.02 -0.64 15.37
N ASP A 89 -18.06 -1.68 14.52
CA ASP A 89 -19.27 -2.44 14.20
C ASP A 89 -19.46 -3.67 15.11
N GLY A 90 -18.63 -3.81 16.15
CA GLY A 90 -18.58 -5.01 16.99
C GLY A 90 -17.86 -6.21 16.32
N ASN A 91 -17.24 -6.00 15.16
CA ASN A 91 -16.43 -7.00 14.47
C ASN A 91 -15.10 -7.23 15.18
N THR A 92 -14.52 -8.42 15.00
CA THR A 92 -13.16 -8.71 15.47
C THR A 92 -12.15 -8.24 14.42
N ILE A 93 -11.11 -7.53 14.86
CA ILE A 93 -9.97 -7.14 14.02
C ILE A 93 -8.73 -7.84 14.58
N THR A 94 -8.02 -8.58 13.73
CA THR A 94 -6.78 -9.26 14.12
C THR A 94 -5.59 -8.33 13.90
N LEU A 95 -4.70 -8.26 14.89
CA LEU A 95 -3.45 -7.50 14.80
C LEU A 95 -2.26 -8.46 14.91
N PHE A 96 -1.32 -8.33 13.98
CA PHE A 96 -0.04 -9.05 13.99
C PHE A 96 1.06 -8.10 14.45
N ILE A 97 1.61 -8.33 15.65
CA ILE A 97 2.57 -7.44 16.28
C ILE A 97 3.97 -8.07 16.20
N SER A 98 4.80 -7.55 15.29
CA SER A 98 6.21 -7.93 15.13
C SER A 98 7.09 -6.92 15.86
N ARG A 99 8.05 -7.39 16.67
CA ARG A 99 8.96 -6.51 17.43
C ARG A 99 10.31 -7.17 17.71
N PRO A 100 11.38 -6.39 17.97
CA PRO A 100 12.60 -6.92 18.56
C PRO A 100 12.32 -7.67 19.86
N ILE A 101 12.94 -8.85 20.03
CA ILE A 101 12.89 -9.65 21.25
C ILE A 101 13.51 -8.87 22.41
N GLU A 102 14.61 -8.18 22.15
CA GLU A 102 15.29 -7.31 23.11
C GLU A 102 15.11 -5.84 22.70
N ALA A 103 14.51 -5.04 23.58
CA ALA A 103 14.40 -3.60 23.42
C ALA A 103 14.69 -2.91 24.77
N SER A 104 15.54 -1.88 24.75
CA SER A 104 15.97 -1.15 25.94
C SER A 104 15.03 -0.02 26.37
N GLY A 105 13.96 0.23 25.61
CA GLY A 105 12.97 1.28 25.87
C GLY A 105 11.87 1.32 24.80
N PRO A 106 11.00 2.34 24.83
CA PRO A 106 9.96 2.52 23.82
C PRO A 106 10.56 2.73 22.41
N LEU A 107 9.93 2.11 21.40
CA LEU A 107 10.31 2.19 20.00
C LEU A 107 9.20 2.88 19.18
N PRO A 108 9.51 3.49 18.02
CA PRO A 108 8.46 3.91 17.10
C PRO A 108 7.62 2.72 16.65
N ALA A 109 6.30 2.93 16.56
CA ALA A 109 5.41 1.96 15.96
C ALA A 109 5.17 2.27 14.49
N ILE A 110 5.16 1.21 13.66
CA ILE A 110 4.58 1.23 12.33
C ILE A 110 3.22 0.55 12.39
N LEU A 111 2.14 1.29 12.12
CA LEU A 111 0.85 0.68 11.78
C LEU A 111 0.89 0.33 10.30
N HIS A 112 1.11 -0.96 9.98
CA HIS A 112 1.23 -1.45 8.61
C HIS A 112 -0.13 -1.85 8.04
N LEU A 113 -0.48 -1.22 6.92
CA LEU A 113 -1.71 -1.44 6.17
C LEU A 113 -1.32 -2.06 4.82
N HIS A 114 -1.73 -3.30 4.57
CA HIS A 114 -1.31 -4.05 3.38
C HIS A 114 -2.01 -3.56 2.10
N GLY A 115 -1.41 -3.86 0.96
CA GLY A 115 -1.91 -3.60 -0.39
C GLY A 115 -3.07 -4.51 -0.81
N GLY A 116 -3.34 -4.56 -2.11
CA GLY A 116 -4.48 -5.30 -2.66
C GLY A 116 -5.71 -4.43 -2.97
N GLY A 117 -5.50 -3.14 -3.25
CA GLY A 117 -6.57 -2.22 -3.70
C GLY A 117 -7.73 -2.05 -2.70
N MET A 118 -7.47 -2.24 -1.40
CA MET A 118 -8.48 -2.29 -0.32
C MET A 118 -9.52 -3.42 -0.51
N ALA A 119 -9.27 -4.32 -1.46
CA ALA A 119 -10.24 -5.28 -1.99
C ALA A 119 -9.83 -6.73 -1.81
N ILE A 120 -8.54 -7.04 -1.75
CA ILE A 120 -8.00 -8.41 -1.67
C ILE A 120 -6.73 -8.46 -0.82
N ALA A 121 -6.18 -9.67 -0.64
CA ALA A 121 -5.01 -9.99 0.16
C ALA A 121 -5.25 -9.89 1.67
N ARG A 122 -4.31 -10.40 2.46
CA ARG A 122 -4.40 -10.46 3.92
C ARG A 122 -3.09 -10.02 4.55
N ALA A 123 -3.13 -9.31 5.67
CA ALA A 123 -1.94 -9.07 6.48
C ALA A 123 -1.26 -10.39 6.92
N ALA A 124 -2.00 -11.50 6.98
CA ALA A 124 -1.47 -12.84 7.23
C ALA A 124 -0.68 -13.46 6.07
N ASP A 125 -0.72 -12.90 4.86
CA ASP A 125 0.01 -13.44 3.72
C ASP A 125 1.53 -13.33 3.95
N LEU A 126 2.29 -14.33 3.48
CA LEU A 126 3.72 -14.46 3.79
C LEU A 126 4.58 -13.25 3.40
N PRO A 127 4.37 -12.59 2.23
CA PRO A 127 5.14 -11.39 1.86
C PRO A 127 4.99 -10.26 2.89
N TYR A 128 3.76 -10.00 3.36
CA TYR A 128 3.51 -8.93 4.33
C TYR A 128 4.02 -9.32 5.72
N MET A 129 3.92 -10.59 6.11
CA MET A 129 4.58 -11.09 7.32
C MET A 129 6.08 -10.82 7.28
N ARG A 130 6.76 -11.17 6.18
CA ARG A 130 8.20 -10.95 6.01
C ARG A 130 8.56 -9.47 5.99
N LEU A 131 7.77 -8.63 5.33
CA LEU A 131 7.96 -7.18 5.33
C LEU A 131 7.90 -6.62 6.76
N ARG A 132 6.87 -6.97 7.53
CA ARG A 132 6.72 -6.51 8.93
C ARG A 132 7.86 -6.97 9.83
N GLU A 133 8.29 -8.22 9.67
CA GLU A 133 9.42 -8.75 10.44
C GLU A 133 10.73 -8.01 10.11
N HIS A 134 10.99 -7.69 8.83
CA HIS A 134 12.17 -6.93 8.43
C HIS A 134 12.14 -5.49 8.91
N LEU A 135 10.97 -4.84 8.89
CA LEU A 135 10.79 -3.53 9.53
C LEU A 135 11.07 -3.63 11.03
N ALA A 136 10.49 -4.61 11.72
CA ALA A 136 10.68 -4.79 13.16
C ALA A 136 12.16 -5.00 13.53
N ALA A 137 12.90 -5.76 12.71
CA ALA A 137 14.34 -5.99 12.88
C ALA A 137 15.19 -4.72 12.85
N THR A 138 14.67 -3.60 12.36
CA THR A 138 15.37 -2.30 12.38
C THR A 138 15.19 -1.51 13.68
N GLY A 139 14.47 -2.05 14.67
CA GLY A 139 14.20 -1.35 15.93
C GLY A 139 12.82 -0.71 15.98
N LEU A 140 11.80 -1.35 15.38
CA LEU A 140 10.43 -0.86 15.33
C LEU A 140 9.46 -1.86 15.96
N VAL A 141 8.35 -1.38 16.51
CA VAL A 141 7.16 -2.22 16.75
C VAL A 141 6.27 -2.13 15.53
N VAL A 142 5.98 -3.22 14.85
CA VAL A 142 5.19 -3.22 13.61
C VAL A 142 3.88 -3.93 13.85
N VAL A 143 2.77 -3.22 13.69
CA VAL A 143 1.40 -3.71 13.90
C VAL A 143 0.72 -3.83 12.54
N GLY A 144 0.66 -5.05 12.01
CA GLY A 144 -0.11 -5.36 10.81
C GLY A 144 -1.60 -5.50 11.12
N VAL A 145 -2.45 -4.79 10.39
CA VAL A 145 -3.91 -4.78 10.59
C VAL A 145 -4.59 -5.71 9.60
N GLU A 146 -5.31 -6.73 10.08
CA GLU A 146 -6.19 -7.58 9.26
C GLU A 146 -7.56 -6.90 9.14
N PHE A 147 -7.65 -5.89 8.27
CA PHE A 147 -8.89 -5.14 8.04
C PHE A 147 -9.83 -5.88 7.09
N ARG A 148 -11.13 -5.57 7.16
CA ARG A 148 -12.12 -6.05 6.19
C ARG A 148 -11.84 -5.49 4.79
N ASN A 149 -11.89 -6.35 3.78
CA ASN A 149 -11.70 -5.99 2.37
C ASN A 149 -13.04 -5.76 1.66
N SER A 150 -13.02 -4.99 0.57
CA SER A 150 -14.20 -4.79 -0.29
C SER A 150 -14.54 -5.96 -1.20
N GLY A 151 -13.61 -6.90 -1.38
CA GLY A 151 -13.80 -8.17 -2.11
C GLY A 151 -12.97 -9.29 -1.50
N GLY A 152 -12.68 -10.32 -2.31
CA GLY A 152 -11.82 -11.44 -1.88
C GLY A 152 -12.35 -12.18 -0.66
N ALA A 153 -11.47 -12.88 0.03
CA ALA A 153 -11.81 -13.74 1.16
C ALA A 153 -12.15 -12.99 2.46
N LEU A 154 -11.75 -11.73 2.59
CA LEU A 154 -12.05 -10.88 3.74
C LEU A 154 -13.21 -9.90 3.47
N GLY A 155 -13.93 -10.08 2.37
CA GLY A 155 -15.03 -9.23 1.94
C GLY A 155 -16.36 -9.97 1.72
N PRO A 156 -17.36 -9.31 1.09
CA PRO A 156 -17.31 -7.98 0.49
C PRO A 156 -17.81 -6.89 1.45
N HIS A 157 -16.89 -6.11 2.01
CA HIS A 157 -17.19 -5.00 2.91
C HIS A 157 -16.71 -3.68 2.29
N PRO A 158 -17.57 -2.95 1.55
CA PRO A 158 -17.22 -1.66 0.93
C PRO A 158 -16.79 -0.59 1.93
N TYR A 159 -16.31 0.55 1.43
CA TYR A 159 -16.09 1.74 2.22
C TYR A 159 -17.33 2.07 3.09
N PRO A 160 -17.17 2.42 4.38
CA PRO A 160 -15.92 2.67 5.10
C PRO A 160 -15.42 1.51 5.98
N ALA A 161 -15.78 0.24 5.71
CA ALA A 161 -15.49 -0.88 6.62
C ALA A 161 -13.98 -1.04 6.94
N GLY A 162 -13.14 -1.22 5.93
CA GLY A 162 -11.70 -1.42 6.13
C GLY A 162 -10.98 -0.23 6.78
N ILE A 163 -11.33 1.00 6.38
CA ILE A 163 -10.72 2.21 6.98
C ILE A 163 -11.17 2.43 8.43
N ASN A 164 -12.38 2.02 8.79
CA ASN A 164 -12.84 2.02 10.17
C ASN A 164 -12.09 0.99 11.02
N ASP A 165 -11.76 -0.17 10.46
CA ASP A 165 -10.92 -1.17 11.13
C ASP A 165 -9.49 -0.64 11.35
N CYS A 166 -8.92 0.03 10.35
CA CYS A 166 -7.61 0.69 10.44
C CYS A 166 -7.61 1.80 11.52
N ALA A 167 -8.68 2.60 11.59
CA ALA A 167 -8.83 3.62 12.63
C ALA A 167 -8.96 3.02 14.03
N ALA A 168 -9.74 1.95 14.20
CA ALA A 168 -9.84 1.25 15.48
C ALA A 168 -8.47 0.69 15.92
N ALA A 169 -7.71 0.11 15.00
CA ALA A 169 -6.37 -0.39 15.27
C ALA A 169 -5.40 0.74 15.67
N ALA A 170 -5.37 1.85 14.93
CA ALA A 170 -4.52 3.01 15.22
C ALA A 170 -4.75 3.54 16.65
N ARG A 171 -6.01 3.76 17.00
CA ARG A 171 -6.40 4.29 18.31
C ARG A 171 -6.12 3.29 19.43
N TRP A 172 -6.34 2.00 19.19
CA TRP A 172 -5.96 0.95 20.14
C TRP A 172 -4.45 0.94 20.41
N VAL A 173 -3.60 1.03 19.37
CA VAL A 173 -2.14 1.12 19.54
C VAL A 173 -1.76 2.36 20.35
N HIS A 174 -2.43 3.50 20.11
CA HIS A 174 -2.19 4.73 20.87
C HIS A 174 -2.52 4.55 22.36
N GLU A 175 -3.67 3.95 22.66
CA GLU A 175 -4.12 3.65 24.03
C GLU A 175 -3.19 2.64 24.73
N GLN A 176 -2.68 1.64 24.00
CA GLN A 176 -1.81 0.58 24.53
C GLN A 176 -0.31 0.89 24.47
N ARG A 177 0.09 2.11 24.11
CA ARG A 177 1.50 2.45 23.85
C ARG A 177 2.45 2.07 24.99
N ALA A 178 2.02 2.21 26.25
CA ALA A 178 2.83 1.89 27.40
C ALA A 178 3.07 0.37 27.53
N GLU A 179 2.05 -0.44 27.27
CA GLU A 179 2.14 -1.91 27.30
C GLU A 179 2.94 -2.44 26.11
N LEU A 180 2.72 -1.86 24.92
CA LEU A 180 3.43 -2.24 23.70
C LEU A 180 4.89 -1.76 23.69
N GLY A 181 5.26 -0.80 24.53
CA GLY A 181 6.58 -0.16 24.48
C GLY A 181 6.73 0.71 23.23
N VAL A 182 5.71 1.51 22.92
CA VAL A 182 5.63 2.38 21.74
C VAL A 182 5.82 3.84 22.15
N SER A 183 6.67 4.57 21.44
CA SER A 183 6.87 6.02 21.65
C SER A 183 5.81 6.84 20.92
N HIS A 184 5.65 6.59 19.62
CA HIS A 184 4.76 7.29 18.69
C HIS A 184 4.40 6.36 17.54
N ILE A 185 3.39 6.72 16.75
CA ILE A 185 2.86 5.89 15.66
C ILE A 185 3.10 6.57 14.33
N VAL A 186 3.68 5.83 13.38
CA VAL A 186 3.72 6.16 11.96
C VAL A 186 2.84 5.16 11.21
N VAL A 187 2.01 5.66 10.30
CA VAL A 187 1.18 4.80 9.44
C VAL A 187 1.95 4.53 8.15
N ASN A 188 2.01 3.28 7.74
CA ASN A 188 2.71 2.86 6.52
C ASN A 188 1.88 1.83 5.75
N GLY A 189 1.95 1.90 4.43
CA GLY A 189 1.33 0.91 3.57
C GLY A 189 1.64 1.17 2.10
N GLU A 190 1.47 0.13 1.31
CA GLU A 190 1.75 0.12 -0.13
C GLU A 190 0.48 -0.06 -0.96
N SER A 191 0.42 0.52 -2.16
CA SER A 191 -0.72 0.36 -3.08
C SER A 191 -2.05 0.78 -2.43
N GLY A 192 -3.02 -0.13 -2.32
CA GLY A 192 -4.25 0.09 -1.56
C GLY A 192 -4.03 0.36 -0.06
N GLY A 193 -2.99 -0.21 0.54
CA GLY A 193 -2.54 0.15 1.88
C GLY A 193 -1.93 1.56 1.94
N GLY A 194 -1.34 2.02 0.84
CA GLY A 194 -0.92 3.41 0.63
C GLY A 194 -2.11 4.37 0.57
N ASN A 195 -3.23 3.95 -0.04
CA ASN A 195 -4.48 4.68 0.05
C ASN A 195 -4.97 4.75 1.50
N LEU A 196 -5.12 3.61 2.17
CA LEU A 196 -5.58 3.55 3.56
C LEU A 196 -4.69 4.37 4.50
N THR A 197 -3.38 4.40 4.25
CA THR A 197 -2.43 5.25 4.98
C THR A 197 -2.80 6.73 4.86
N LEU A 198 -3.03 7.21 3.63
CA LEU A 198 -3.34 8.61 3.37
C LEU A 198 -4.77 8.99 3.78
N THR A 199 -5.74 8.11 3.54
CA THR A 199 -7.14 8.33 3.92
C THR A 199 -7.35 8.25 5.43
N LEU A 200 -6.51 7.50 6.15
CA LEU A 200 -6.50 7.50 7.61
C LEU A 200 -6.08 8.86 8.17
N ALA A 201 -5.16 9.57 7.52
CA ALA A 201 -4.81 10.94 7.88
C ALA A 201 -6.03 11.87 7.78
N HIS A 202 -6.76 11.79 6.67
CA HIS A 202 -7.99 12.58 6.45
C HIS A 202 -9.08 12.23 7.45
N LYS A 203 -9.31 10.94 7.69
CA LYS A 203 -10.26 10.48 8.70
C LYS A 203 -9.87 10.95 10.10
N ALA A 204 -8.61 10.82 10.49
CA ALA A 204 -8.13 11.25 11.81
C ALA A 204 -8.21 12.77 12.00
N LYS A 205 -7.94 13.55 10.96
CA LYS A 205 -8.12 15.01 10.98
C LYS A 205 -9.59 15.38 11.13
N ARG A 206 -10.47 14.79 10.32
CA ARG A 206 -11.92 15.00 10.36
C ARG A 206 -12.53 14.63 11.71
N ASP A 207 -12.08 13.53 12.29
CA ASP A 207 -12.61 12.97 13.54
C ASP A 207 -11.89 13.52 14.79
N GLY A 208 -10.90 14.41 14.63
CA GLY A 208 -10.28 15.16 15.73
C GLY A 208 -9.18 14.44 16.54
N TRP A 209 -8.59 13.37 16.00
CA TRP A 209 -7.57 12.56 16.68
C TRP A 209 -6.25 12.44 15.90
N ILE A 210 -6.03 13.26 14.87
CA ILE A 210 -4.78 13.27 14.08
C ILE A 210 -3.51 13.42 14.93
N GLY A 211 -3.59 14.06 16.10
CA GLY A 211 -2.45 14.19 17.03
C GLY A 211 -1.99 12.87 17.67
N GLU A 212 -2.73 11.78 17.48
CA GLU A 212 -2.31 10.44 17.88
C GLU A 212 -1.30 9.80 16.90
N LEU A 213 -1.14 10.38 15.71
CA LEU A 213 -0.29 9.88 14.61
C LEU A 213 0.82 10.88 14.28
N ALA A 214 2.07 10.43 14.33
CA ALA A 214 3.24 11.28 14.15
C ALA A 214 3.63 11.51 12.68
N GLY A 215 3.27 10.59 11.78
CA GLY A 215 3.60 10.71 10.37
C GLY A 215 3.04 9.58 9.50
N PHE A 216 3.14 9.75 8.18
CA PHE A 216 2.56 8.86 7.19
C PHE A 216 3.57 8.53 6.09
N TYR A 217 3.82 7.25 5.84
CA TYR A 217 4.73 6.78 4.79
C TYR A 217 3.94 5.94 3.78
N ALA A 218 3.53 6.53 2.66
CA ALA A 218 2.74 5.86 1.63
C ALA A 218 3.62 5.42 0.45
N GLN A 219 3.53 4.14 0.11
CA GLN A 219 4.31 3.51 -0.96
C GLN A 219 3.41 3.19 -2.15
N CYS A 220 3.86 3.52 -3.36
CA CYS A 220 3.13 3.33 -4.64
C CYS A 220 1.60 3.51 -4.51
N PRO A 221 1.12 4.65 -3.97
CA PRO A 221 -0.25 4.74 -3.47
C PRO A 221 -1.30 4.64 -4.58
N PHE A 222 -2.35 3.85 -4.32
CA PHE A 222 -3.51 3.62 -5.20
C PHE A 222 -4.67 4.56 -4.85
N ILE A 223 -4.67 5.78 -5.37
CA ILE A 223 -5.43 6.90 -4.79
C ILE A 223 -6.29 7.70 -5.76
N SER A 224 -6.17 7.53 -7.07
CA SER A 224 -6.85 8.45 -8.01
C SER A 224 -8.32 8.13 -8.25
N ASN A 225 -8.71 6.85 -8.25
CA ASN A 225 -10.00 6.38 -8.77
C ASN A 225 -10.27 6.78 -10.24
N ARG A 226 -9.21 7.08 -11.01
CA ARG A 226 -9.28 7.54 -12.42
C ARG A 226 -8.60 6.57 -13.39
N TRP A 227 -8.38 5.32 -12.99
CA TRP A 227 -7.53 4.37 -13.72
C TRP A 227 -8.05 4.00 -15.12
N GLN A 228 -9.36 4.10 -15.38
CA GLN A 228 -9.96 3.89 -16.70
C GLN A 228 -10.10 5.17 -17.54
N GLU A 229 -9.80 6.34 -16.98
CA GLU A 229 -9.84 7.61 -17.71
C GLU A 229 -8.56 7.81 -18.53
N THR A 230 -8.67 8.56 -19.64
CA THR A 230 -7.49 9.12 -20.31
C THR A 230 -7.13 10.42 -19.61
N CYS A 231 -6.01 10.41 -18.91
CA CYS A 231 -5.57 11.50 -18.03
C CYS A 231 -4.29 12.13 -18.57
N GLU A 232 -4.37 13.35 -19.12
CA GLU A 232 -3.16 14.10 -19.54
C GLU A 232 -2.22 14.37 -18.35
N ASP A 233 -2.78 14.44 -17.14
CA ASP A 233 -2.10 14.75 -15.90
C ASP A 233 -1.51 13.52 -15.19
N LEU A 234 -1.91 12.30 -15.61
CA LEU A 234 -1.42 11.02 -15.10
C LEU A 234 -0.84 10.14 -16.24
N PRO A 235 0.18 10.60 -16.96
CA PRO A 235 0.71 9.89 -18.12
C PRO A 235 1.26 8.49 -17.76
N SER A 236 1.71 8.26 -16.52
CA SER A 236 2.18 6.94 -16.08
C SER A 236 1.15 5.83 -16.27
N LEU A 237 -0.15 6.14 -16.17
CA LEU A 237 -1.21 5.15 -16.34
C LEU A 237 -1.12 4.45 -17.69
N GLU A 238 -0.84 5.21 -18.75
CA GLU A 238 -0.68 4.67 -20.10
C GLU A 238 0.77 4.23 -20.36
N GLU A 239 1.75 5.02 -19.90
CA GLU A 239 3.18 4.74 -20.08
C GLU A 239 3.58 3.35 -19.59
N ASN A 240 3.04 2.93 -18.45
CA ASN A 240 3.42 1.71 -17.74
C ASN A 240 2.25 0.71 -17.64
N ASP A 241 1.15 0.89 -18.40
CA ASP A 241 0.01 -0.02 -18.31
C ASP A 241 0.42 -1.48 -18.57
N GLU A 242 -0.11 -2.39 -17.74
CA GLU A 242 0.24 -3.81 -17.69
C GLU A 242 1.66 -4.11 -17.19
N TYR A 243 2.38 -3.13 -16.64
CA TYR A 243 3.65 -3.38 -15.97
C TYR A 243 3.36 -3.86 -14.55
N PHE A 244 3.23 -5.19 -14.40
CA PHE A 244 2.83 -5.91 -13.19
C PHE A 244 1.37 -5.73 -12.78
N VAL A 245 0.83 -4.51 -12.87
CA VAL A 245 -0.61 -4.19 -12.71
C VAL A 245 -1.16 -3.54 -13.99
N SER A 246 -2.45 -3.72 -14.25
CA SER A 246 -3.13 -3.10 -15.39
C SER A 246 -4.20 -2.10 -14.95
N ARG A 247 -4.46 -1.08 -15.77
CA ARG A 247 -5.57 -0.13 -15.58
C ARG A 247 -6.92 -0.83 -15.42
N GLU A 248 -7.12 -1.93 -16.14
CA GLU A 248 -8.32 -2.77 -16.03
C GLU A 248 -8.46 -3.33 -14.61
N GLN A 249 -7.42 -3.99 -14.11
CA GLN A 249 -7.41 -4.58 -12.76
C GLN A 249 -7.61 -3.51 -11.69
N LEU A 250 -6.86 -2.39 -11.80
CA LEU A 250 -6.94 -1.26 -10.88
C LEU A 250 -8.36 -0.71 -10.78
N ALA A 251 -9.02 -0.48 -11.92
CA ALA A 251 -10.39 0.01 -11.94
C ALA A 251 -11.41 -0.99 -11.39
N ILE A 252 -11.25 -2.29 -11.65
CA ILE A 252 -12.13 -3.32 -11.08
C ILE A 252 -12.01 -3.34 -9.56
N LEU A 253 -10.79 -3.41 -9.00
CA LEU A 253 -10.59 -3.44 -7.55
C LEU A 253 -11.07 -2.16 -6.87
N GLY A 254 -10.74 -0.99 -7.43
CA GLY A 254 -11.19 0.30 -6.91
C GLY A 254 -12.70 0.43 -6.89
N SER A 255 -13.38 -0.06 -7.94
CA SER A 255 -14.83 -0.04 -8.03
C SER A 255 -15.53 -0.96 -7.02
N LEU A 256 -14.84 -1.94 -6.42
CA LEU A 256 -15.42 -2.73 -5.32
C LEU A 256 -15.43 -1.94 -4.01
N TYR A 257 -14.48 -1.01 -3.84
CA TYR A 257 -14.36 -0.20 -2.63
C TYR A 257 -15.50 0.81 -2.48
N ASP A 258 -15.93 1.42 -3.58
CA ASP A 258 -17.11 2.30 -3.66
C ASP A 258 -18.03 1.87 -4.82
N PRO A 259 -18.84 0.80 -4.63
CA PRO A 259 -19.58 0.15 -5.73
C PRO A 259 -20.65 1.02 -6.37
N ASP A 260 -21.18 1.98 -5.63
CA ASP A 260 -22.22 2.92 -6.09
C ASP A 260 -21.64 4.29 -6.50
N GLY A 261 -20.34 4.52 -6.28
CA GLY A 261 -19.66 5.78 -6.64
C GLY A 261 -20.08 6.98 -5.79
N HIS A 262 -20.71 6.76 -4.63
CA HIS A 262 -21.24 7.84 -3.78
C HIS A 262 -20.16 8.54 -2.95
N HIS A 263 -18.95 7.99 -2.89
CA HIS A 263 -17.85 8.45 -2.05
C HIS A 263 -16.60 8.84 -2.86
N ALA A 264 -16.70 8.92 -4.19
CA ALA A 264 -15.59 9.30 -5.06
C ALA A 264 -14.94 10.65 -4.71
N ASP A 265 -15.73 11.60 -4.17
CA ASP A 265 -15.27 12.92 -3.73
C ASP A 265 -14.88 12.98 -2.24
N ASP A 266 -14.92 11.86 -1.50
CA ASP A 266 -14.52 11.80 -0.08
C ASP A 266 -13.01 11.51 0.06
N PRO A 267 -12.19 12.44 0.61
CA PRO A 267 -10.77 12.20 0.84
C PRO A 267 -10.45 11.09 1.84
N ALA A 268 -11.43 10.63 2.62
CA ALA A 268 -11.29 9.44 3.45
C ALA A 268 -11.60 8.13 2.68
N CYS A 269 -12.13 8.21 1.46
CA CYS A 269 -12.34 7.07 0.56
C CYS A 269 -11.20 6.95 -0.47
N PHE A 270 -10.95 8.01 -1.23
CA PHE A 270 -9.82 8.09 -2.16
C PHE A 270 -9.00 9.35 -1.88
N ALA A 271 -7.74 9.18 -1.49
CA ALA A 271 -6.94 10.30 -1.00
C ALA A 271 -6.78 11.44 -2.04
N SER A 272 -6.77 11.14 -3.34
CA SER A 272 -6.66 12.18 -4.38
C SER A 272 -7.86 13.14 -4.42
N ALA A 273 -9.01 12.74 -3.87
CA ALA A 273 -10.20 13.59 -3.76
C ALA A 273 -10.03 14.76 -2.78
N ALA A 274 -9.01 14.73 -1.92
CA ALA A 274 -8.70 15.83 -1.01
C ALA A 274 -8.56 17.14 -1.78
N THR A 275 -9.05 18.24 -1.21
CA THR A 275 -8.74 19.60 -1.65
C THR A 275 -7.41 20.06 -1.04
N ASP A 276 -6.86 21.19 -1.48
CA ASP A 276 -5.63 21.72 -0.87
C ASP A 276 -5.84 22.14 0.61
N ASP A 277 -7.05 22.54 0.98
CA ASP A 277 -7.42 22.87 2.37
C ASP A 277 -7.51 21.61 3.25
N ASP A 278 -7.94 20.48 2.68
CA ASP A 278 -7.95 19.19 3.38
C ASP A 278 -6.54 18.73 3.75
N LEU A 279 -5.54 19.07 2.93
CA LEU A 279 -4.12 18.72 3.17
C LEU A 279 -3.45 19.61 4.22
N ALA A 280 -3.90 20.85 4.39
CA ALA A 280 -3.27 21.81 5.29
C ALA A 280 -3.25 21.31 6.74
N GLY A 281 -2.08 21.32 7.40
CA GLY A 281 -1.94 20.91 8.79
C GLY A 281 -1.91 19.39 9.02
N LEU A 282 -1.79 18.57 7.98
CA LEU A 282 -1.45 17.16 8.13
C LEU A 282 -0.02 16.99 8.70
N PRO A 283 0.27 15.89 9.45
CA PRO A 283 1.61 15.56 9.93
C PRO A 283 2.62 15.31 8.80
N PRO A 284 3.93 15.15 9.11
CA PRO A 284 4.94 14.80 8.10
C PRO A 284 4.58 13.57 7.26
N HIS A 285 4.91 13.62 5.97
CA HIS A 285 4.64 12.56 4.99
C HIS A 285 5.88 12.13 4.21
N VAL A 286 5.92 10.87 3.82
CA VAL A 286 6.78 10.38 2.73
C VAL A 286 5.90 9.74 1.67
N ILE A 287 6.10 10.11 0.42
CA ILE A 287 5.48 9.48 -0.75
C ILE A 287 6.59 8.81 -1.58
N SER A 288 6.62 7.49 -1.55
CA SER A 288 7.61 6.70 -2.31
C SER A 288 6.91 6.00 -3.48
N VAL A 289 7.28 6.31 -4.71
CA VAL A 289 6.71 5.69 -5.91
C VAL A 289 7.73 4.80 -6.62
N ASN A 290 7.26 3.88 -7.46
CA ASN A 290 8.11 3.05 -8.31
C ASN A 290 8.21 3.68 -9.73
N GLU A 291 9.36 3.55 -10.39
CA GLU A 291 9.61 4.20 -11.69
C GLU A 291 8.73 3.66 -12.82
N LEU A 292 8.55 2.33 -12.87
CA LEU A 292 7.83 1.58 -13.91
C LEU A 292 6.41 1.18 -13.43
N ASP A 293 5.72 2.08 -12.74
CA ASP A 293 4.41 1.85 -12.14
C ASP A 293 3.34 2.74 -12.79
N PRO A 294 2.17 2.20 -13.20
CA PRO A 294 1.02 2.99 -13.63
C PRO A 294 0.60 4.08 -12.63
N LEU A 295 0.75 3.82 -11.33
CA LEU A 295 0.33 4.69 -10.23
C LEU A 295 1.37 5.75 -9.85
N ARG A 296 2.52 5.78 -10.54
CA ARG A 296 3.61 6.69 -10.22
C ARG A 296 3.16 8.15 -10.16
N ASP A 297 2.44 8.61 -11.19
CA ASP A 297 2.14 10.03 -11.32
C ASP A 297 1.04 10.48 -10.35
N GLU A 298 0.09 9.63 -9.97
CA GLU A 298 -0.92 9.99 -8.95
C GLU A 298 -0.26 10.16 -7.56
N GLY A 299 0.70 9.31 -7.21
CA GLY A 299 1.52 9.50 -6.02
C GLY A 299 2.34 10.79 -6.08
N LEU A 300 3.02 11.07 -7.19
CA LEU A 300 3.81 12.30 -7.34
C LEU A 300 2.95 13.56 -7.38
N GLN A 301 1.73 13.49 -7.92
CA GLN A 301 0.77 14.59 -7.81
C GLN A 301 0.39 14.84 -6.35
N TYR A 302 0.02 13.81 -5.60
CA TYR A 302 -0.33 13.95 -4.17
C TYR A 302 0.83 14.52 -3.34
N TYR A 303 2.06 14.06 -3.59
CA TYR A 303 3.29 14.64 -3.03
C TYR A 303 3.38 16.16 -3.27
N ARG A 304 3.23 16.60 -4.53
CA ARG A 304 3.32 18.02 -4.89
C ARG A 304 2.26 18.85 -4.17
N ARG A 305 1.05 18.29 -4.00
CA ARG A 305 -0.06 18.95 -3.32
C ARG A 305 0.18 19.08 -1.82
N LEU A 306 0.71 18.05 -1.17
CA LEU A 306 1.13 18.11 0.24
C LEU A 306 2.17 19.23 0.46
N VAL A 307 3.21 19.28 -0.39
CA VAL A 307 4.23 20.33 -0.31
C VAL A 307 3.61 21.72 -0.52
N ARG A 308 2.70 21.88 -1.49
CA ARG A 308 2.00 23.14 -1.75
C ARG A 308 1.14 23.58 -0.56
N ALA A 309 0.53 22.64 0.15
CA ALA A 309 -0.26 22.88 1.36
C ALA A 309 0.61 23.13 2.62
N GLY A 310 1.95 23.12 2.49
CA GLY A 310 2.88 23.38 3.58
C GLY A 310 3.14 22.18 4.49
N VAL A 311 2.75 20.97 4.09
CA VAL A 311 3.05 19.74 4.83
C VAL A 311 4.53 19.38 4.65
N PRO A 312 5.27 19.03 5.72
CA PRO A 312 6.62 18.50 5.59
C PRO A 312 6.58 17.17 4.82
N THR A 313 7.02 17.16 3.57
CA THR A 313 6.87 15.98 2.71
C THR A 313 8.13 15.66 1.92
N VAL A 314 8.52 14.39 1.94
CA VAL A 314 9.58 13.83 1.11
C VAL A 314 8.96 13.03 -0.04
N GLY A 315 9.48 13.23 -1.26
CA GLY A 315 9.15 12.42 -2.42
C GLY A 315 10.34 11.53 -2.80
N ARG A 316 10.09 10.24 -3.03
CA ARG A 316 11.10 9.26 -3.43
C ARG A 316 10.63 8.50 -4.65
N ILE A 317 11.53 8.22 -5.58
CA ILE A 317 11.30 7.30 -6.70
C ILE A 317 12.26 6.13 -6.54
N VAL A 318 11.75 4.91 -6.60
CA VAL A 318 12.56 3.69 -6.65
C VAL A 318 12.80 3.32 -8.10
N ALA A 319 14.00 3.68 -8.59
CA ALA A 319 14.39 3.43 -9.97
C ALA A 319 14.39 1.92 -10.30
N GLY A 320 14.03 1.59 -11.54
CA GLY A 320 14.06 0.24 -12.09
C GLY A 320 12.98 -0.72 -11.58
N THR A 321 12.06 -0.28 -10.75
CA THR A 321 11.03 -1.14 -10.13
C THR A 321 9.64 -0.92 -10.71
N CYS A 322 8.88 -2.01 -10.87
CA CYS A 322 7.44 -1.99 -11.12
C CYS A 322 6.67 -1.71 -9.82
N HIS A 323 5.34 -1.66 -9.92
CA HIS A 323 4.45 -1.48 -8.76
C HIS A 323 4.77 -2.44 -7.61
N GLY A 324 5.22 -1.91 -6.46
CA GLY A 324 5.55 -2.69 -5.26
C GLY A 324 6.78 -3.60 -5.39
N GLY A 325 7.54 -3.50 -6.48
CA GLY A 325 8.67 -4.40 -6.76
C GLY A 325 9.78 -4.33 -5.72
N ASP A 326 10.00 -3.16 -5.11
CA ASP A 326 10.96 -2.98 -4.01
C ASP A 326 10.53 -3.63 -2.70
N LEU A 327 9.28 -4.07 -2.57
CA LEU A 327 8.71 -4.64 -1.35
C LEU A 327 8.43 -6.13 -1.49
N LEU A 328 7.92 -6.54 -2.64
CA LEU A 328 7.40 -7.88 -2.86
C LEU A 328 8.41 -8.81 -3.54
N LEU A 329 9.51 -8.27 -4.07
CA LEU A 329 10.54 -9.04 -4.80
C LEU A 329 11.90 -9.02 -4.07
N ALA A 330 11.87 -9.05 -2.73
CA ALA A 330 13.07 -9.00 -1.90
C ALA A 330 14.07 -10.13 -2.20
N HIS A 331 13.60 -11.30 -2.61
CA HIS A 331 14.48 -12.40 -3.05
C HIS A 331 15.34 -12.00 -4.27
N ALA A 332 14.75 -11.30 -5.24
CA ALA A 332 15.41 -10.92 -6.48
C ALA A 332 16.24 -9.61 -6.34
N MET A 333 15.76 -8.68 -5.52
CA MET A 333 16.37 -7.36 -5.32
C MET A 333 16.56 -7.04 -3.81
N PRO A 334 17.37 -7.84 -3.08
CA PRO A 334 17.47 -7.71 -1.62
C PRO A 334 18.06 -6.37 -1.16
N ASP A 335 18.93 -5.76 -1.96
CA ASP A 335 19.50 -4.44 -1.73
C ASP A 335 18.46 -3.31 -1.88
N VAL A 336 17.59 -3.40 -2.89
CA VAL A 336 16.48 -2.44 -3.13
C VAL A 336 15.45 -2.55 -2.01
N PHE A 337 15.08 -3.77 -1.64
CA PHE A 337 14.22 -4.04 -0.49
C PHE A 337 14.81 -3.49 0.81
N ALA A 338 16.06 -3.82 1.11
CA ALA A 338 16.72 -3.33 2.32
C ALA A 338 16.84 -1.78 2.34
N ALA A 339 16.96 -1.13 1.17
CA ALA A 339 16.94 0.32 1.09
C ALA A 339 15.57 0.91 1.46
N SER A 340 14.47 0.34 0.95
CA SER A 340 13.12 0.78 1.30
C SER A 340 12.80 0.52 2.78
N ILE A 341 13.22 -0.62 3.34
CA ILE A 341 13.09 -0.93 4.78
C ILE A 341 13.83 0.11 5.65
N ARG A 342 15.08 0.46 5.30
CA ARG A 342 15.84 1.48 6.03
C ARG A 342 15.23 2.86 5.93
N ASP A 343 14.59 3.20 4.80
CA ASP A 343 13.98 4.52 4.60
C ASP A 343 12.73 4.69 5.47
N VAL A 344 11.85 3.68 5.52
CA VAL A 344 10.69 3.65 6.44
C VAL A 344 11.15 3.74 7.89
N SER A 345 12.14 2.95 8.28
CA SER A 345 12.70 2.95 9.63
C SER A 345 13.32 4.30 10.00
N GLY A 346 14.14 4.86 9.10
CA GLY A 346 14.77 6.17 9.29
C GLY A 346 13.75 7.28 9.46
N PHE A 347 12.67 7.27 8.65
CA PHE A 347 11.56 8.21 8.82
C PHE A 347 10.90 8.07 10.19
N ALA A 348 10.55 6.85 10.61
CA ALA A 348 9.92 6.61 11.90
C ALA A 348 10.79 7.06 13.08
N HIS A 349 12.10 6.81 13.04
CA HIS A 349 13.04 7.26 14.08
C HIS A 349 13.33 8.77 14.04
N SER A 350 13.06 9.46 12.92
CA SER A 350 13.26 10.91 12.80
C SER A 350 12.16 11.75 13.45
N LEU A 351 11.01 11.12 13.74
CA LEU A 351 9.84 11.75 14.36
C LEU A 351 9.87 11.58 15.88
N ALA A 352 9.02 12.36 16.57
CA ALA A 352 8.94 12.40 18.03
C ALA A 352 7.49 12.30 18.52
#